data_AF-A0A349UR52-F1
#
_entry.id   AF-A0A349UR52-F1
#
_cell.length_a   1.000
_cell.length_b   1.000
_cell.length_c   1.000
_cell.angle_alpha   90.00
_cell.angle_beta   90.00
_cell.angle_gamma   90.00
#
_symmetry.space_group_name_H-M   'P 1'
#
loop_
_entity.id
_entity.type
_entity.pdbx_description
1 polymer ?
#
loop_
_entity_poly.entity_id
_entity_poly.type
_entity_poly.pdbx_seq_one_letter_code
_entity_poly.pdbx_strand_id
1 'polypeptide(L)' 'MLKKKRKPRLSPTLEDYLEAIYSEIRASRVARVRDIARALKVGMPAVTAALKTLARRELVNYEPYQ' A
#
# COMPACT_ATOMS: atom_id res chain seq x y z
N MET A 1 22.12 4.97 -24.85
CA MET A 1 21.77 3.82 -23.99
C MET A 1 21.18 4.33 -22.68
N LEU A 2 19.85 4.38 -22.54
CA LEU A 2 19.19 4.70 -21.27
C LEU A 2 19.29 3.48 -20.35
N LYS A 3 20.14 3.54 -19.32
CA LYS A 3 20.17 2.52 -18.27
C LYS A 3 18.84 2.56 -17.52
N LYS A 4 17.91 1.68 -17.89
CA LYS A 4 16.67 1.42 -17.11
C LYS A 4 17.12 0.95 -15.72
N LYS A 5 17.09 1.84 -14.72
CA LYS A 5 17.32 1.45 -13.33
C LYS A 5 16.27 0.38 -13.00
N ARG A 6 16.69 -0.85 -12.68
CA ARG A 6 15.78 -1.89 -12.21
C ARG A 6 15.12 -1.33 -10.94
N LYS A 7 13.79 -1.12 -10.96
CA LYS A 7 13.05 -0.80 -9.74
C LYS A 7 13.38 -1.91 -8.73
N PRO A 8 13.83 -1.60 -7.51
CA PRO A 8 14.11 -2.62 -6.51
C PRO A 8 12.85 -3.45 -6.30
N ARG A 9 13.00 -4.78 -6.25
CA ARG A 9 11.89 -5.70 -6.01
C ARG A 9 11.18 -5.27 -4.72
N LEU A 10 9.85 -5.29 -4.73
CA LEU A 10 9.07 -5.07 -3.52
C LEU A 10 9.36 -6.22 -2.56
N SER A 11 9.30 -5.94 -1.26
CA SER A 11 9.29 -7.03 -0.27
C SER A 11 7.93 -7.73 -0.36
N PRO A 12 7.85 -9.04 -0.05
CA PRO A 12 6.59 -9.77 -0.02
C PRO A 12 5.51 -9.02 0.79
N THR A 13 5.88 -8.49 1.95
CA THR A 13 4.99 -7.69 2.78
C THR A 13 4.41 -6.46 2.07
N LEU A 14 5.20 -5.73 1.26
CA LEU A 14 4.69 -4.58 0.52
C LEU A 14 3.79 -5.00 -0.65
N GLU A 15 3.99 -6.19 -1.21
CA GLU A 15 3.09 -6.78 -2.21
C GLU A 15 1.75 -7.14 -1.57
N ASP A 16 1.75 -7.74 -0.37
CA ASP A 16 0.53 -8.04 0.40
C ASP A 16 -0.30 -6.76 0.65
N TYR A 17 0.37 -5.65 0.98
CA TYR A 17 -0.31 -4.36 1.14
C TYR A 17 -0.94 -3.85 -0.15
N LEU A 18 -0.28 -4.01 -1.31
CA LEU A 18 -0.85 -3.61 -2.60
C LEU A 18 -2.05 -4.46 -2.98
N GLU A 19 -1.99 -5.78 -2.75
CA GLU A 19 -3.10 -6.69 -2.99
C GLU A 19 -4.30 -6.38 -2.10
N ALA A 20 -4.07 -6.09 -0.81
CA ALA A 20 -5.12 -5.68 0.11
C ALA A 20 -5.77 -4.36 -0.33
N ILE A 21 -4.97 -3.35 -0.70
CA ILE A 21 -5.48 -2.07 -1.19
C ILE A 21 -6.32 -2.26 -2.45
N TYR A 22 -5.84 -3.06 -3.41
CA TYR A 22 -6.56 -3.35 -4.63
C TYR A 22 -7.90 -4.06 -4.34
N SER A 23 -7.89 -5.07 -3.48
CA SER A 23 -9.08 -5.82 -3.09
C SER A 23 -10.12 -4.92 -2.41
N GLU A 24 -9.70 -4.06 -1.50
CA GLU A 24 -10.57 -3.11 -0.81
C GLU A 24 -11.18 -2.06 -1.77
N ILE A 25 -10.38 -1.52 -2.72
CA ILE A 25 -10.90 -0.59 -3.74
C ILE A 25 -11.94 -1.30 -4.63
N ARG A 26 -11.68 -2.55 -5.01
CA ARG A 26 -12.61 -3.35 -5.82
C ARG A 26 -13.93 -3.62 -5.09
N ALA A 27 -13.91 -3.78 -3.77
CA ALA A 27 -15.10 -4.00 -2.97
C ALA A 27 -15.86 -2.72 -2.62
N SER A 28 -15.15 -1.66 -2.21
CA SER A 28 -15.72 -0.51 -1.49
C SER A 28 -15.43 0.85 -2.13
N ARG A 29 -14.82 0.88 -3.33
CA ARG A 29 -14.29 2.06 -4.06
C ARG A 29 -13.12 2.80 -3.39
N VAL A 30 -12.91 2.61 -2.09
CA VAL A 30 -11.85 3.27 -1.31
C VAL A 30 -11.21 2.25 -0.38
N ALA A 31 -9.87 2.22 -0.33
CA ALA A 31 -9.14 1.45 0.67
C ALA A 31 -8.89 2.31 1.92
N ARG A 32 -9.57 1.98 3.03
CA ARG A 32 -9.39 2.69 4.31
C ARG A 32 -8.36 1.96 5.16
N VAL A 33 -7.57 2.73 5.93
CA VAL A 33 -6.55 2.20 6.84
C VAL A 33 -7.09 1.13 7.78
N ARG A 34 -8.28 1.35 8.36
CA ARG A 34 -8.94 0.41 9.28
C ARG A 34 -9.29 -0.93 8.61
N ASP A 35 -9.69 -0.88 7.34
CA ASP A 35 -10.18 -2.05 6.63
C ASP A 35 -8.98 -2.88 6.11
N ILE A 36 -7.92 -2.21 5.62
CA ILE A 36 -6.62 -2.85 5.31
C ILE A 36 -6.02 -3.52 6.56
N ALA A 37 -6.04 -2.84 7.71
CA ALA A 37 -5.53 -3.37 8.97
C ALA A 37 -6.25 -4.67 9.37
N ARG A 38 -7.58 -4.69 9.20
CA ARG A 38 -8.41 -5.87 9.47
C ARG A 38 -8.10 -7.01 8.50
N ALA A 39 -8.00 -6.72 7.20
CA ALA A 39 -7.73 -7.71 6.16
C ALA A 39 -6.40 -8.43 6.38
N LEU A 40 -5.35 -7.67 6.70
CA LEU A 40 -4.00 -8.20 6.91
C LEU A 40 -3.72 -8.63 8.35
N LYS A 41 -4.67 -8.45 9.28
CA LYS A 41 -4.52 -8.73 10.72
C LYS A 41 -3.31 -8.02 11.34
N VAL A 42 -3.11 -6.75 10.99
CA VAL A 42 -2.01 -5.91 11.47
C VAL A 42 -2.53 -4.66 12.18
N GLY A 43 -1.66 -3.98 12.93
CA GLY A 43 -2.00 -2.70 13.55
C GLY A 43 -2.13 -1.56 12.52
N MET A 44 -3.04 -0.62 12.76
CA MET A 44 -3.18 0.60 11.95
C MET A 44 -1.86 1.40 11.78
N PRO A 45 -0.97 1.52 12.79
CA PRO A 45 0.33 2.16 12.60
C PRO A 45 1.20 1.50 11.52
N ALA A 46 1.14 0.16 11.41
CA ALA A 46 1.87 -0.58 10.39
C ALA A 46 1.33 -0.29 8.97
N VAL A 47 0.00 -0.24 8.83
CA VAL A 47 -0.65 0.15 7.57
C VAL A 47 -0.23 1.56 7.16
N THR A 48 -0.27 2.53 8.08
CA THR A 48 0.15 3.90 7.79
C THR A 48 1.62 3.98 7.34
N ALA A 49 2.51 3.22 7.98
CA ALA A 49 3.92 3.15 7.57
C ALA A 49 4.10 2.52 6.18
N ALA A 50 3.33 1.46 5.88
CA ALA A 50 3.33 0.83 4.56
C ALA A 50 2.80 1.78 3.48
N LEU A 51 1.67 2.46 3.71
CA LEU A 51 1.11 3.44 2.78
C LEU A 51 2.08 4.60 2.50
N LYS A 52 2.75 5.14 3.53
CA LYS A 52 3.81 6.14 3.35
C LYS A 52 4.96 5.61 2.49
N THR A 53 5.35 4.36 2.69
CA THR A 53 6.43 3.72 1.91
C THR A 53 6.03 3.51 0.46
N LEU A 54 4.81 3.04 0.21
CA LEU A 54 4.26 2.83 -1.14
C LEU A 54 4.05 4.18 -1.86
N ALA A 55 3.58 5.21 -1.16
CA ALA A 55 3.40 6.55 -1.72
C ALA A 55 4.74 7.19 -2.12
N ARG A 56 5.78 7.08 -1.28
CA ARG A 56 7.16 7.49 -1.63
C ARG A 56 7.73 6.77 -2.86
N ARG A 57 7.18 5.60 -3.19
CA ARG A 57 7.55 4.81 -4.37
C ARG A 57 6.60 5.04 -5.56
N GLU A 58 5.66 5.97 -5.44
CA GLU A 58 4.66 6.30 -6.45
C GLU A 58 3.78 5.10 -6.84
N LEU A 59 3.49 4.22 -5.87
CA LEU A 59 2.68 3.02 -6.08
C LEU A 59 1.23 3.19 -5.61
N VAL A 60 0.97 4.13 -4.71
CA VAL A 60 -0.36 4.45 -4.20
C VAL A 60 -0.48 5.95 -3.97
N ASN A 61 -1.68 6.49 -4.12
CA ASN A 61 -2.03 7.82 -3.65
C ASN A 61 -2.52 7.70 -2.21
N TYR A 62 -1.78 8.28 -1.27
CA TYR A 62 -2.12 8.25 0.15
C TYR A 62 -2.43 9.65 0.64
N GLU A 63 -3.68 9.86 1.06
CA GLU A 63 -4.12 11.07 1.75
C GLU A 63 -4.39 10.72 3.22
N PRO A 64 -3.67 11.34 4.19
CA PRO A 64 -4.04 11.27 5.59
C PRO A 64 -5.45 11.84 5.78
N TYR A 65 -6.26 11.20 6.62
CA TYR A 65 -7.55 11.76 7.02
C TYR A 65 -7.32 13.10 7.74
N GLN A 66 -8.11 14.12 7.38
CA GLN A 66 -8.25 15.34 8.18
C GLN A 66 -9.21 15.11 9.35
#